data_AF-A0AAJ3LVP6-F1
#
_entry.id   AF-A0AAJ3LVP6-F1
#
_cell.length_a   1.000
_cell.length_b   1.000
_cell.length_c   1.000
_cell.angle_alpha   90.00
_cell.angle_beta   90.00
_cell.angle_gamma   90.00
#
_symmetry.space_group_name_H-M   'P 1'
#
loop_
_entity.id
_entity.type
_entity.pdbx_description
1 polymer ?
#
loop_
_entity_poly.entity_id
_entity_poly.type
_entity_poly.pdbx_seq_one_letter_code
_entity_poly.pdbx_strand_id
1 'polypeptide(L)'
;MSHKLKVVTIGGGSSYTPELLEGFIKRYHELPITELWLVDVAEGKEKLDIIFELCQRMVKKAGIPLTIHKTLNRREALKNADFVTTQLRVGQLKARELDESIPLSHGYLGQETNGAGGLFKGLRTIPVIFDIIKDVEEICPNAWIINFTNPAGMVTEAVYRHTNFKQFIGVCNIPIGMKMFITDVLDLTDKDELSIDLFGLNHMVFIKDVIVNGQSRFPELLDGVASGTLTAGSVKNIFDLPFSEGLIRSLNMLPCSYLLYYFKQKEMLAIEMGEYYKGGARAKVVQKVEKQLFDLYKDPDLNIKPKELELRGGAYYSDAACEVINAIYNDKQAEHYVNIPHHGHIDNIPADWSIEVTAILGRDGAKPHPRLTHFDEKVMGLIHTIKGFEIAASKAAITGELNDALLAMNLTPLVLSDKDAEVLTRELLLAHKAHLPNFAKAIAQLEKSTH
;
A
#
# COMPACT_ATOMS: atom_id res chain seq x y z
N MET A 1 15.64 21.10 -26.24
CA MET A 1 15.41 19.65 -26.26
C MET A 1 14.27 19.38 -25.30
N SER A 2 13.21 18.67 -25.71
CA SER A 2 12.15 18.31 -24.76
C SER A 2 12.76 17.45 -23.66
N HIS A 3 12.53 17.82 -22.40
CA HIS A 3 12.96 17.03 -21.26
C HIS A 3 12.45 15.59 -21.42
N LYS A 4 13.34 14.61 -21.27
CA LYS A 4 13.02 13.19 -21.46
C LYS A 4 12.52 12.63 -20.13
N LEU A 5 11.24 12.29 -20.06
CA LEU A 5 10.63 11.79 -18.83
C LEU A 5 11.14 10.38 -18.52
N LYS A 6 11.82 10.23 -17.38
CA LYS A 6 12.41 8.97 -16.92
C LYS A 6 11.78 8.51 -15.60
N VAL A 7 11.32 7.25 -15.58
CA VAL A 7 10.76 6.59 -14.39
C VAL A 7 11.64 5.42 -13.99
N VAL A 8 11.93 5.30 -12.69
CA VAL A 8 12.63 4.16 -12.10
C VAL A 8 11.69 3.39 -11.17
N THR A 9 11.55 2.09 -11.36
CA THR A 9 10.72 1.22 -10.52
C THR A 9 11.58 0.27 -9.71
N ILE A 10 11.61 0.48 -8.40
CA ILE A 10 12.33 -0.37 -7.44
C ILE A 10 11.38 -1.48 -6.97
N GLY A 11 11.79 -2.73 -7.16
CA GLY A 11 10.91 -3.90 -7.13
C GLY A 11 10.39 -4.27 -8.51
N GLY A 12 11.18 -4.05 -9.57
CA GLY A 12 10.80 -4.27 -10.96
C GLY A 12 10.41 -5.72 -11.29
N GLY A 13 10.89 -6.71 -10.52
CA GLY A 13 10.50 -8.12 -10.62
C GLY A 13 9.16 -8.46 -9.97
N SER A 14 8.36 -7.46 -9.56
CA SER A 14 7.00 -7.70 -9.06
C SER A 14 6.08 -8.23 -10.15
N SER A 15 5.16 -9.12 -9.78
CA SER A 15 4.08 -9.55 -10.68
C SER A 15 3.13 -8.42 -11.08
N TYR A 16 3.14 -7.27 -10.39
CA TYR A 16 2.33 -6.10 -10.75
C TYR A 16 2.99 -5.16 -11.77
N THR A 17 4.29 -5.32 -12.07
CA THR A 17 4.96 -4.46 -13.06
C THR A 17 4.26 -4.39 -14.42
N PRO A 18 3.65 -5.47 -14.96
CA PRO A 18 2.87 -5.38 -16.19
C PRO A 18 1.64 -4.46 -16.05
N GLU A 19 1.02 -4.39 -14.88
CA GLU A 19 -0.09 -3.45 -14.61
C GLU A 19 0.41 -2.00 -14.57
N LEU A 20 1.57 -1.74 -13.97
CA LEU A 20 2.22 -0.42 -13.97
C LEU A 20 2.53 0.04 -15.40
N LEU A 21 3.14 -0.83 -16.20
CA LEU A 21 3.43 -0.52 -17.60
C LEU A 21 2.16 -0.31 -18.42
N GLU A 22 1.11 -1.12 -18.22
CA GLU A 22 -0.19 -0.90 -18.87
C GLU A 22 -0.75 0.48 -18.54
N GLY A 23 -0.66 0.90 -17.29
CA GLY A 23 -1.08 2.23 -16.84
C GLY A 23 -0.32 3.36 -17.55
N PHE A 24 0.99 3.22 -17.75
CA PHE A 24 1.80 4.17 -18.51
C PHE A 24 1.50 4.15 -20.02
N ILE A 25 1.29 2.97 -20.61
CA ILE A 25 0.92 2.84 -22.03
C ILE A 25 -0.40 3.58 -22.31
N LYS A 26 -1.43 3.38 -21.48
CA LYS A 26 -2.75 4.04 -21.62
C LYS A 26 -2.62 5.57 -21.62
N ARG A 27 -1.67 6.11 -20.85
CA ARG A 27 -1.48 7.55 -20.64
C ARG A 27 -0.34 8.16 -21.45
N TYR A 28 0.28 7.39 -22.35
CA TYR A 28 1.49 7.85 -23.07
C TYR A 28 1.31 9.17 -23.82
N HIS A 29 0.10 9.43 -24.32
CA HIS A 29 -0.26 10.65 -25.06
C HIS A 29 -0.15 11.94 -24.23
N GLU A 30 -0.33 11.85 -22.91
CA GLU A 30 -0.20 12.97 -21.96
C GLU A 30 1.02 12.82 -21.04
N LEU A 31 1.54 11.60 -20.88
CA LEU A 31 2.68 11.26 -20.05
C LEU A 31 3.75 10.53 -20.89
N PRO A 32 4.54 11.24 -21.72
CA PRO A 32 5.44 10.65 -22.71
C PRO A 32 6.74 10.14 -22.07
N ILE A 33 6.64 9.09 -21.26
CA ILE A 33 7.79 8.44 -20.61
C ILE A 33 8.70 7.86 -21.70
N THR A 34 9.96 8.30 -21.75
CA THR A 34 10.92 7.79 -22.74
C THR A 34 11.74 6.62 -22.22
N GLU A 35 11.92 6.53 -20.90
CA GLU A 35 12.69 5.48 -20.24
C GLU A 35 11.98 4.96 -18.99
N LEU A 36 11.79 3.64 -18.91
CA LEU A 36 11.36 2.94 -17.71
C LEU A 36 12.46 1.97 -17.26
N TRP A 37 13.02 2.20 -16.08
CA TRP A 37 14.08 1.39 -15.51
C TRP A 37 13.54 0.48 -14.41
N LEU A 38 13.61 -0.83 -14.64
CA LEU A 38 13.20 -1.85 -13.68
C LEU A 38 14.41 -2.29 -12.84
N VAL A 39 14.32 -2.04 -11.53
CA VAL A 39 15.40 -2.33 -10.58
C VAL A 39 14.94 -3.41 -9.61
N ASP A 40 15.77 -4.43 -9.40
CA ASP A 40 15.53 -5.45 -8.38
C ASP A 40 16.84 -5.86 -7.66
N VAL A 41 16.73 -6.76 -6.70
CA VAL A 41 17.86 -7.35 -5.97
C VAL A 41 18.27 -8.69 -6.59
N ALA A 42 19.43 -9.21 -6.18
CA ALA A 42 19.95 -10.47 -6.71
C ALA A 42 18.96 -11.63 -6.53
N GLU A 43 18.28 -11.72 -5.38
CA GLU A 43 17.27 -12.75 -5.11
C GLU A 43 16.00 -12.61 -5.97
N GLY A 44 15.78 -11.45 -6.58
CA GLY A 44 14.65 -11.18 -7.49
C GLY A 44 15.02 -11.24 -8.97
N LYS A 45 16.28 -11.51 -9.32
CA LYS A 45 16.79 -11.42 -10.69
C LYS A 45 15.99 -12.25 -11.70
N GLU A 46 15.65 -13.49 -11.37
CA GLU A 46 14.88 -14.37 -12.26
C GLU A 46 13.51 -13.76 -12.58
N LYS A 47 12.81 -13.23 -11.56
CA LYS A 47 11.53 -12.55 -11.74
C LYS A 47 11.68 -11.29 -12.58
N LEU A 48 12.70 -10.48 -12.31
CA LEU A 48 13.03 -9.29 -13.09
C LEU A 48 13.26 -9.63 -14.57
N ASP A 49 13.97 -10.72 -14.86
CA ASP A 49 14.24 -11.15 -16.22
C ASP A 49 12.96 -11.50 -16.97
N ILE A 50 12.06 -12.28 -16.36
CA ILE A 50 10.77 -12.66 -16.95
C ILE A 50 9.89 -11.44 -17.20
N ILE A 51 9.77 -10.56 -16.19
CA ILE A 51 8.96 -9.34 -16.30
C ILE A 51 9.49 -8.42 -17.39
N PHE A 52 10.81 -8.23 -17.46
CA PHE A 52 11.43 -7.39 -18.46
C PHE A 52 11.09 -7.84 -19.89
N GLU A 53 11.14 -9.15 -20.16
CA GLU A 53 10.76 -9.69 -21.47
C GLU A 53 9.29 -9.43 -21.81
N LEU A 54 8.36 -9.63 -20.85
CA LEU A 54 6.96 -9.30 -21.06
C LEU A 54 6.75 -7.80 -21.30
N CYS A 55 7.39 -6.94 -20.52
CA CYS A 55 7.32 -5.49 -20.68
C CYS A 55 7.79 -5.04 -22.07
N GLN A 56 8.89 -5.60 -22.59
CA GLN A 56 9.34 -5.34 -23.96
C GLN A 56 8.27 -5.71 -25.01
N ARG A 57 7.62 -6.87 -24.85
CA ARG A 57 6.53 -7.29 -25.75
C ARG A 57 5.33 -6.37 -25.69
N MET A 58 4.93 -5.94 -24.49
CA MET A 58 3.83 -4.98 -24.29
C MET A 58 4.11 -3.63 -24.95
N VAL A 59 5.32 -3.08 -24.78
CA VAL A 59 5.73 -1.83 -25.44
C VAL A 59 5.74 -1.98 -26.96
N LYS A 60 6.32 -3.06 -27.48
CA LYS A 60 6.35 -3.34 -28.93
C LYS A 60 4.94 -3.42 -29.51
N LYS A 61 4.02 -4.08 -28.82
CA LYS A 61 2.60 -4.16 -29.22
C LYS A 61 1.92 -2.79 -29.23
N ALA A 62 2.20 -1.97 -28.22
CA ALA A 62 1.64 -0.63 -28.10
C ALA A 62 2.17 0.35 -29.16
N GLY A 63 3.36 0.10 -29.72
CA GLY A 63 3.95 0.94 -30.76
C GLY A 63 4.42 2.31 -30.27
N ILE A 64 4.72 2.44 -28.97
CA ILE A 64 5.18 3.69 -28.35
C ILE A 64 6.71 3.76 -28.23
N PRO A 65 7.34 4.94 -28.36
CA PRO A 65 8.79 5.11 -28.21
C PRO A 65 9.20 5.19 -26.72
N LEU A 66 8.91 4.12 -25.98
CA LEU A 66 9.35 3.90 -24.60
C LEU A 66 10.46 2.85 -24.58
N THR A 67 11.60 3.13 -23.94
CA THR A 67 12.66 2.14 -23.76
C THR A 67 12.59 1.53 -22.36
N ILE A 68 12.57 0.21 -22.28
CA ILE A 68 12.63 -0.51 -21.00
C ILE A 68 14.09 -0.88 -20.72
N HIS A 69 14.55 -0.62 -19.51
CA HIS A 69 15.85 -1.04 -18.99
C HIS A 69 15.65 -1.94 -17.77
N LYS A 70 16.59 -2.85 -17.51
CA LYS A 70 16.66 -3.58 -16.23
C LYS A 70 18.07 -3.53 -15.67
N THR A 71 18.19 -3.46 -14.35
CA THR A 71 19.49 -3.54 -13.66
C THR A 71 19.30 -4.03 -12.22
N LEU A 72 20.36 -4.57 -11.63
CA LEU A 72 20.44 -4.82 -10.19
C LEU A 72 21.15 -3.67 -9.45
N ASN A 73 21.68 -2.69 -10.19
CA ASN A 73 22.33 -1.51 -9.65
C ASN A 73 21.35 -0.33 -9.61
N ARG A 74 20.69 -0.12 -8.47
CA ARG A 74 19.75 0.99 -8.28
C ARG A 74 20.38 2.36 -8.59
N ARG A 75 21.61 2.61 -8.15
CA ARG A 75 22.28 3.91 -8.32
C ARG A 75 22.54 4.24 -9.78
N GLU A 76 22.78 3.23 -10.63
CA GLU A 76 22.85 3.40 -12.08
C GLU A 76 21.50 3.87 -12.65
N ALA A 77 20.41 3.19 -12.27
CA ALA A 77 19.07 3.51 -12.74
C ALA A 77 18.59 4.91 -12.32
N LEU A 78 18.93 5.36 -11.11
CA LEU A 78 18.46 6.64 -10.55
C LEU A 78 18.99 7.89 -11.27
N LYS A 79 20.09 7.80 -12.04
CA LYS A 79 20.66 8.96 -12.74
C LYS A 79 19.62 9.64 -13.63
N ASN A 80 19.38 10.93 -13.40
CA ASN A 80 18.40 11.74 -14.13
C ASN A 80 16.95 11.22 -14.07
N ALA A 81 16.59 10.44 -13.05
CA ALA A 81 15.19 10.05 -12.86
C ALA A 81 14.33 11.27 -12.49
N ASP A 82 13.10 11.32 -13.00
CA ASP A 82 12.08 12.30 -12.63
C ASP A 82 11.11 11.74 -11.59
N PHE A 83 10.85 10.44 -11.68
CA PHE A 83 9.99 9.71 -10.76
C PHE A 83 10.64 8.39 -10.37
N VAL A 84 10.49 8.04 -9.10
CA VAL A 84 10.88 6.75 -8.54
C VAL A 84 9.64 6.11 -7.94
N THR A 85 9.29 4.92 -8.40
CA THR A 85 8.21 4.12 -7.83
C THR A 85 8.79 3.01 -6.97
N THR A 86 8.19 2.75 -5.80
CA THR A 86 8.61 1.64 -4.93
C THR A 86 7.48 0.64 -4.79
N GLN A 87 7.78 -0.61 -5.15
CA GLN A 87 6.83 -1.72 -5.13
C GLN A 87 7.48 -3.03 -4.65
N LEU A 88 8.47 -2.88 -3.78
CA LEU A 88 9.32 -3.96 -3.31
C LEU A 88 8.66 -4.75 -2.19
N ARG A 89 9.22 -5.94 -1.90
CA ARG A 89 8.83 -6.74 -0.74
C ARG A 89 10.07 -7.34 -0.10
N VAL A 90 10.54 -6.74 0.99
CA VAL A 90 11.70 -7.23 1.74
C VAL A 90 11.36 -8.60 2.35
N GLY A 91 12.15 -9.61 1.98
CA GLY A 91 11.93 -11.02 2.35
C GLY A 91 10.92 -11.78 1.48
N GLN A 92 10.42 -11.16 0.40
CA GLN A 92 9.50 -11.76 -0.58
C GLN A 92 8.25 -12.40 0.08
N LEU A 93 7.57 -13.30 -0.63
CA LEU A 93 6.37 -13.96 -0.11
C LEU A 93 6.64 -14.93 1.04
N LYS A 94 7.90 -15.40 1.19
CA LYS A 94 8.29 -16.25 2.32
C LYS A 94 8.23 -15.49 3.65
N ALA A 95 8.73 -14.25 3.68
CA ALA A 95 8.58 -13.43 4.88
C ALA A 95 7.11 -13.09 5.16
N ARG A 96 6.31 -12.82 4.13
CA ARG A 96 4.86 -12.63 4.28
C ARG A 96 4.17 -13.86 4.87
N GLU A 97 4.57 -15.06 4.47
CA GLU A 97 4.01 -16.29 5.04
C GLU A 97 4.24 -16.37 6.54
N LEU A 98 5.43 -15.98 7.02
CA LEU A 98 5.74 -15.92 8.45
C LEU A 98 4.95 -14.81 9.17
N ASP A 99 4.81 -13.63 8.53
CA ASP A 99 4.00 -12.51 9.04
C ASP A 99 2.55 -12.92 9.32
N GLU A 100 2.01 -13.85 8.53
CA GLU A 100 0.65 -14.35 8.68
C GLU A 100 0.59 -15.60 9.57
N SER A 101 1.50 -16.57 9.38
CA SER A 101 1.41 -17.87 10.03
C SER A 101 1.77 -17.86 11.51
N ILE A 102 2.73 -17.03 11.93
CA ILE A 102 3.16 -16.97 13.33
C ILE A 102 2.03 -16.38 14.20
N PRO A 103 1.42 -15.23 13.88
CA PRO A 103 0.28 -14.75 14.67
C PRO A 103 -0.88 -15.77 14.73
N LEU A 104 -1.20 -16.41 13.60
CA LEU A 104 -2.27 -17.41 13.51
C LEU A 104 -2.03 -18.64 14.39
N SER A 105 -0.76 -19.10 14.52
CA SER A 105 -0.44 -20.24 15.40
C SER A 105 -0.66 -19.93 16.89
N HIS A 106 -0.68 -18.65 17.26
CA HIS A 106 -0.97 -18.17 18.63
C HIS A 106 -2.41 -17.66 18.80
N GLY A 107 -3.30 -17.87 17.81
CA GLY A 107 -4.69 -17.45 17.91
C GLY A 107 -4.93 -15.95 17.68
N TYR A 108 -4.00 -15.27 17.00
CA TYR A 108 -4.12 -13.87 16.59
C TYR A 108 -4.26 -13.74 15.08
N LEU A 109 -4.84 -12.62 14.62
CA LEU A 109 -4.97 -12.33 13.19
C LEU A 109 -3.60 -12.27 12.51
N GLY A 110 -3.49 -12.90 11.34
CA GLY A 110 -2.26 -12.98 10.56
C GLY A 110 -2.42 -12.27 9.23
N GLN A 111 -1.97 -11.01 9.15
CA GLN A 111 -2.25 -10.14 8.02
C GLN A 111 -1.02 -9.31 7.61
N GLU A 112 -0.88 -9.05 6.32
CA GLU A 112 0.30 -8.42 5.70
C GLU A 112 0.62 -6.98 6.20
N THR A 113 -0.39 -6.19 6.52
CA THR A 113 -0.34 -4.76 6.83
C THR A 113 -0.97 -4.38 8.17
N ASN A 114 -1.66 -5.30 8.82
CA ASN A 114 -2.36 -5.10 10.08
C ASN A 114 -1.78 -6.03 11.16
N GLY A 115 -1.81 -5.58 12.41
CA GLY A 115 -1.38 -6.38 13.56
C GLY A 115 0.12 -6.72 13.54
N ALA A 116 0.46 -7.88 14.10
CA ALA A 116 1.84 -8.35 14.23
C ALA A 116 2.54 -8.51 12.87
N GLY A 117 1.85 -9.06 11.86
CA GLY A 117 2.40 -9.19 10.52
C GLY A 117 2.69 -7.83 9.86
N GLY A 118 1.75 -6.89 9.98
CA GLY A 118 1.93 -5.51 9.53
C GLY A 118 3.11 -4.80 10.18
N LEU A 119 3.29 -4.97 11.49
CA LEU A 119 4.44 -4.45 12.23
C LEU A 119 5.74 -4.95 11.63
N PHE A 120 5.92 -6.27 11.53
CA PHE A 120 7.18 -6.85 11.06
C PHE A 120 7.46 -6.58 9.59
N LYS A 121 6.41 -6.44 8.76
CA LYS A 121 6.58 -5.93 7.41
C LYS A 121 7.12 -4.49 7.40
N GLY A 122 6.59 -3.61 8.26
CA GLY A 122 7.11 -2.25 8.46
C GLY A 122 8.57 -2.23 8.90
N LEU A 123 8.92 -3.03 9.91
CA LEU A 123 10.29 -3.12 10.44
C LEU A 123 11.32 -3.53 9.38
N ARG A 124 10.95 -4.42 8.45
CA ARG A 124 11.82 -4.79 7.31
C ARG A 124 11.89 -3.73 6.23
N THR A 125 10.82 -2.96 6.04
CA THR A 125 10.63 -2.09 4.86
C THR A 125 11.19 -0.69 5.06
N ILE A 126 10.92 -0.06 6.21
CA ILE A 126 11.29 1.34 6.49
C ILE A 126 12.80 1.59 6.30
N PRO A 127 13.72 0.74 6.81
CA PRO A 127 15.15 0.95 6.60
C PRO A 127 15.55 0.96 5.11
N VAL A 128 14.96 0.08 4.30
CA VAL A 128 15.22 0.01 2.86
C VAL A 128 14.69 1.26 2.14
N ILE A 129 13.52 1.76 2.52
CA ILE A 129 12.98 3.02 1.98
C ILE A 129 13.90 4.20 2.31
N PHE A 130 14.47 4.24 3.51
CA PHE A 130 15.41 5.29 3.88
C PHE A 130 16.71 5.24 3.06
N ASP A 131 17.22 4.04 2.76
CA ASP A 131 18.39 3.90 1.88
C ASP A 131 18.08 4.31 0.44
N ILE A 132 16.85 4.07 -0.05
CA ILE A 132 16.39 4.58 -1.35
C ILE A 132 16.33 6.10 -1.34
N ILE A 133 15.77 6.71 -0.28
CA ILE A 133 15.68 8.17 -0.15
C ILE A 133 17.07 8.80 -0.18
N LYS A 134 18.04 8.27 0.57
CA LYS A 134 19.43 8.77 0.55
C LYS A 134 20.02 8.77 -0.87
N ASP A 135 19.82 7.69 -1.62
CA ASP A 135 20.29 7.61 -3.01
C ASP A 135 19.58 8.63 -3.91
N VAL A 136 18.27 8.83 -3.73
CA VAL A 136 17.48 9.81 -4.50
C VAL A 136 17.92 11.24 -4.20
N GLU A 137 18.10 11.59 -2.93
CA GLU A 137 18.60 12.91 -2.51
C GLU A 137 19.98 13.22 -3.10
N GLU A 138 20.85 12.22 -3.24
CA GLU A 138 22.19 12.38 -3.80
C GLU A 138 22.18 12.43 -5.35
N ILE A 139 21.43 11.54 -6.01
CA ILE A 139 21.58 11.26 -7.45
C ILE A 139 20.55 12.02 -8.29
N CYS A 140 19.33 12.16 -7.79
CA CYS A 140 18.21 12.78 -8.51
C CYS A 140 17.31 13.58 -7.54
N PRO A 141 17.82 14.67 -6.94
CA PRO A 141 17.14 15.40 -5.85
C PRO A 141 15.81 16.07 -6.21
N ASN A 142 15.48 16.15 -7.51
CA ASN A 142 14.20 16.68 -8.00
C ASN A 142 13.17 15.58 -8.28
N ALA A 143 13.52 14.30 -8.04
CA ALA A 143 12.65 13.18 -8.34
C ALA A 143 11.61 12.96 -7.26
N TRP A 144 10.36 12.76 -7.68
CA TRP A 144 9.30 12.32 -6.77
C TRP A 144 9.38 10.83 -6.50
N ILE A 145 9.28 10.43 -5.23
CA ILE A 145 9.07 9.04 -4.83
C ILE A 145 7.56 8.79 -4.67
N ILE A 146 7.02 7.93 -5.52
CA ILE A 146 5.63 7.46 -5.44
C ILE A 146 5.64 6.05 -4.85
N ASN A 147 5.32 5.96 -3.55
CA ASN A 147 5.42 4.73 -2.78
C ASN A 147 4.10 3.97 -2.71
N PHE A 148 4.09 2.75 -3.21
CA PHE A 148 3.04 1.77 -2.92
C PHE A 148 3.57 0.51 -2.24
N THR A 149 4.80 0.59 -1.74
CA THR A 149 5.33 -0.44 -0.84
C THR A 149 4.62 -0.31 0.49
N ASN A 150 3.88 -1.36 0.84
CA ASN A 150 3.15 -1.45 2.08
C ASN A 150 4.06 -1.83 3.28
N PRO A 151 3.68 -1.51 4.53
CA PRO A 151 2.46 -0.79 4.94
C PRO A 151 2.58 0.71 4.64
N ALA A 152 1.79 1.24 3.71
CA ALA A 152 2.09 2.53 3.08
C ALA A 152 1.89 3.71 4.02
N GLY A 153 0.91 3.63 4.94
CA GLY A 153 0.69 4.64 5.99
C GLY A 153 1.89 4.73 6.93
N MET A 154 2.27 3.61 7.55
CA MET A 154 3.44 3.51 8.43
C MET A 154 4.76 3.92 7.74
N VAL A 155 4.95 3.56 6.47
CA VAL A 155 6.13 3.99 5.70
C VAL A 155 6.11 5.50 5.46
N THR A 156 4.97 6.06 5.06
CA THR A 156 4.82 7.51 4.85
C THR A 156 5.05 8.27 6.15
N GLU A 157 4.46 7.80 7.25
CA GLU A 157 4.68 8.32 8.60
C GLU A 157 6.16 8.34 8.94
N ALA A 158 6.86 7.23 8.73
CA ALA A 158 8.28 7.12 9.03
C ALA A 158 9.13 8.11 8.21
N VAL A 159 8.85 8.26 6.92
CA VAL A 159 9.56 9.18 6.02
C VAL A 159 9.41 10.62 6.50
N TYR A 160 8.18 11.09 6.71
CA TYR A 160 7.93 12.48 7.08
C TYR A 160 8.35 12.82 8.51
N ARG A 161 8.33 11.82 9.41
CA ARG A 161 8.69 11.99 10.82
C ARG A 161 10.20 11.96 11.07
N HIS A 162 10.94 11.11 10.35
CA HIS A 162 12.35 10.83 10.64
C HIS A 162 13.32 11.28 9.54
N THR A 163 12.83 11.87 8.46
CA THR A 163 13.65 12.42 7.37
C THR A 163 13.20 13.82 6.99
N ASN A 164 14.05 14.54 6.25
CA ASN A 164 13.69 15.84 5.67
C ASN A 164 13.16 15.74 4.23
N PHE A 165 12.99 14.52 3.70
CA PHE A 165 12.57 14.30 2.32
C PHE A 165 11.08 14.64 2.13
N LYS A 166 10.75 15.56 1.21
CA LYS A 166 9.39 16.09 1.01
C LYS A 166 8.71 15.65 -0.29
N GLN A 167 9.46 15.13 -1.25
CA GLN A 167 8.93 14.70 -2.55
C GLN A 167 8.46 13.24 -2.48
N PHE A 168 7.63 12.91 -1.49
CA PHE A 168 7.19 11.55 -1.21
C PHE A 168 5.67 11.46 -1.12
N ILE A 169 5.04 10.62 -1.92
CA ILE A 169 3.60 10.37 -1.84
C ILE A 169 3.37 8.87 -1.69
N GLY A 170 2.69 8.47 -0.61
CA GLY A 170 2.20 7.11 -0.47
C GLY A 170 0.87 6.93 -1.19
N VAL A 171 0.66 5.82 -1.88
CA VAL A 171 -0.60 5.52 -2.58
C VAL A 171 -1.15 4.15 -2.19
N CYS A 172 -2.47 4.03 -2.22
CA CYS A 172 -3.19 2.81 -1.93
C CYS A 172 -4.24 2.54 -3.03
N ASN A 173 -4.54 1.27 -3.28
CA ASN A 173 -5.59 0.89 -4.22
C ASN A 173 -6.99 0.84 -3.59
N ILE A 174 -7.10 0.92 -2.25
CA ILE A 174 -8.39 0.79 -1.56
C ILE A 174 -9.35 1.93 -1.92
N PRO A 175 -8.94 3.21 -1.87
CA PRO A 175 -9.80 4.30 -2.34
C PRO A 175 -10.21 4.17 -3.81
N ILE A 176 -9.33 3.65 -4.67
CA ILE A 176 -9.65 3.41 -6.09
C ILE A 176 -10.75 2.36 -6.22
N GLY A 177 -10.65 1.24 -5.48
CA GLY A 177 -11.71 0.23 -5.44
C GLY A 177 -13.03 0.79 -4.92
N MET A 178 -13.00 1.65 -3.89
CA MET A 178 -14.19 2.33 -3.39
C MET A 178 -14.78 3.31 -4.41
N LYS A 179 -13.95 4.06 -5.13
CA LYS A 179 -14.39 4.94 -6.23
C LYS A 179 -15.08 4.14 -7.33
N MET A 180 -14.48 3.03 -7.76
CA MET A 180 -15.06 2.16 -8.79
C MET A 180 -16.41 1.59 -8.35
N PHE A 181 -16.51 1.14 -7.10
CA PHE A 181 -17.79 0.69 -6.52
C PHE A 181 -18.84 1.80 -6.58
N ILE A 182 -18.50 3.02 -6.14
CA ILE A 182 -19.42 4.17 -6.15
C ILE A 182 -19.86 4.51 -7.57
N THR A 183 -18.94 4.53 -8.53
CA THR A 183 -19.23 4.76 -9.94
C THR A 183 -20.23 3.75 -10.49
N ASP A 184 -20.04 2.46 -10.16
CA ASP A 184 -20.91 1.38 -10.62
C ASP A 184 -22.31 1.47 -9.98
N VAL A 185 -22.40 1.57 -8.66
CA VAL A 185 -23.70 1.49 -7.96
C VAL A 185 -24.56 2.75 -8.05
N LEU A 186 -23.96 3.89 -8.40
CA LEU A 186 -24.69 5.13 -8.68
C LEU A 186 -24.93 5.35 -10.18
N ASP A 187 -24.59 4.36 -11.02
CA ASP A 187 -24.72 4.38 -12.49
C ASP A 187 -24.05 5.62 -13.12
N LEU A 188 -22.85 5.98 -12.64
CA LEU A 188 -22.13 7.16 -13.11
C LEU A 188 -21.45 6.91 -14.46
N THR A 189 -21.41 7.94 -15.29
CA THR A 189 -20.80 7.94 -16.61
C THR A 189 -19.61 8.91 -16.69
N ASP A 190 -18.85 8.90 -17.79
CA ASP A 190 -17.75 9.85 -18.03
C ASP A 190 -18.20 11.32 -18.08
N LYS A 191 -19.51 11.59 -18.11
CA LYS A 191 -20.08 12.95 -18.05
C LYS A 191 -20.30 13.43 -16.62
N ASP A 192 -20.26 12.51 -15.65
CA ASP A 192 -20.53 12.81 -14.25
C ASP A 192 -19.22 13.17 -13.53
N GLU A 193 -19.23 14.31 -12.85
CA GLU A 193 -18.14 14.73 -12.00
C GLU A 193 -18.31 14.10 -10.61
N LEU A 194 -17.47 13.11 -10.30
CA LEU A 194 -17.44 12.43 -9.01
C LEU A 194 -16.33 13.00 -8.12
N SER A 195 -16.72 13.44 -6.93
CA SER A 195 -15.83 13.85 -5.86
C SER A 195 -16.19 13.09 -4.57
N ILE A 196 -15.19 12.59 -3.85
CA ILE A 196 -15.40 11.75 -2.66
C ILE A 196 -14.69 12.39 -1.47
N ASP A 197 -15.41 12.61 -0.38
CA ASP A 197 -14.82 13.08 0.87
C ASP A 197 -14.36 11.87 1.70
N LEU A 198 -13.13 11.41 1.42
CA LEU A 198 -12.49 10.26 2.06
C LEU A 198 -11.40 10.72 3.02
N PHE A 199 -11.38 10.14 4.22
CA PHE A 199 -10.41 10.48 5.26
C PHE A 199 -10.05 9.29 6.15
N GLY A 200 -8.89 9.36 6.81
CA GLY A 200 -8.43 8.38 7.79
C GLY A 200 -6.92 8.14 7.69
N LEU A 201 -6.51 6.88 7.84
CA LEU A 201 -5.13 6.42 7.65
C LEU A 201 -5.09 5.35 6.55
N ASN A 202 -3.90 4.97 6.09
CA ASN A 202 -3.78 3.86 5.14
C ASN A 202 -4.42 2.58 5.65
N HIS A 203 -5.22 1.92 4.79
CA HIS A 203 -6.02 0.75 5.18
C HIS A 203 -6.95 1.02 6.38
N MET A 204 -7.26 2.28 6.63
CA MET A 204 -8.16 2.75 7.69
C MET A 204 -8.89 4.02 7.27
N VAL A 205 -9.52 3.97 6.10
CA VAL A 205 -10.25 5.10 5.53
C VAL A 205 -11.75 4.93 5.64
N PHE A 206 -12.44 6.07 5.72
CA PHE A 206 -13.88 6.23 5.75
C PHE A 206 -14.29 7.22 4.67
N ILE A 207 -15.41 6.96 4.00
CA ILE A 207 -16.07 7.96 3.15
C ILE A 207 -17.16 8.65 3.97
N LYS A 208 -17.05 9.98 4.04
CA LYS A 208 -18.00 10.87 4.72
C LYS A 208 -19.11 11.36 3.78
N ASP A 209 -18.75 11.64 2.53
CA ASP A 209 -19.67 12.14 1.51
C ASP A 209 -19.22 11.71 0.11
N VAL A 210 -20.17 11.68 -0.81
CA VAL A 210 -20.00 11.40 -2.24
C VAL A 210 -20.79 12.45 -3.00
N ILE A 211 -20.07 13.33 -3.70
CA ILE A 211 -20.63 14.44 -4.45
C ILE A 211 -20.59 14.09 -5.93
N VAL A 212 -21.75 14.13 -6.59
CA VAL A 212 -21.90 13.91 -8.03
C VAL A 212 -22.51 15.16 -8.64
N ASN A 213 -21.83 15.76 -9.62
CA ASN A 213 -22.27 16.99 -10.29
C ASN A 213 -22.67 18.12 -9.30
N GLY A 214 -21.87 18.27 -8.23
CA GLY A 214 -22.09 19.26 -7.18
C GLY A 214 -23.16 18.93 -6.14
N GLN A 215 -23.81 17.75 -6.20
CA GLN A 215 -24.82 17.33 -5.22
C GLN A 215 -24.39 16.07 -4.46
N SER A 216 -24.61 16.06 -3.14
CA SER A 216 -24.38 14.86 -2.34
C SER A 216 -25.35 13.75 -2.74
N ARG A 217 -24.79 12.60 -3.12
CA ARG A 217 -25.48 11.31 -3.34
C ARG A 217 -25.21 10.33 -2.20
N PHE A 218 -24.54 10.76 -1.14
CA PHE A 218 -24.18 9.90 -0.03
C PHE A 218 -25.36 9.27 0.72
N PRO A 219 -26.51 9.96 0.95
CA PRO A 219 -27.66 9.33 1.60
C PRO A 219 -28.22 8.13 0.83
N GLU A 220 -28.30 8.22 -0.50
CA GLU A 220 -28.73 7.13 -1.37
C GLU A 220 -27.75 5.96 -1.31
N LEU A 221 -26.45 6.24 -1.44
CA LEU A 221 -25.39 5.24 -1.35
C LEU A 221 -25.40 4.53 0.02
N LEU A 222 -25.51 5.29 1.10
CA LEU A 222 -25.51 4.76 2.47
C LEU A 222 -26.72 3.85 2.70
N ASP A 223 -27.92 4.27 2.28
CA ASP A 223 -29.13 3.46 2.45
C ASP A 223 -29.08 2.18 1.61
N GLY A 224 -28.57 2.28 0.39
CA GLY A 224 -28.37 1.14 -0.49
C GLY A 224 -27.40 0.09 0.08
N VAL A 225 -26.25 0.55 0.60
CA VAL A 225 -25.27 -0.33 1.27
C VAL A 225 -25.83 -0.92 2.57
N ALA A 226 -26.48 -0.10 3.40
CA ALA A 226 -27.00 -0.52 4.69
C ALA A 226 -28.13 -1.56 4.57
N SER A 227 -29.01 -1.41 3.57
CA SER A 227 -30.08 -2.37 3.26
C SER A 227 -29.62 -3.62 2.51
N GLY A 228 -28.38 -3.62 2.01
CA GLY A 228 -27.83 -4.70 1.18
C GLY A 228 -28.37 -4.72 -0.26
N THR A 229 -29.06 -3.66 -0.70
CA THR A 229 -29.52 -3.51 -2.08
C THR A 229 -28.38 -3.10 -3.03
N LEU A 230 -27.37 -2.40 -2.51
CA LEU A 230 -26.10 -2.13 -3.17
C LEU A 230 -25.02 -3.00 -2.53
N THR A 231 -24.43 -3.90 -3.30
CA THR A 231 -23.33 -4.75 -2.83
C THR A 231 -22.13 -4.59 -3.75
N ALA A 232 -20.94 -4.60 -3.16
CA ALA A 232 -19.67 -4.53 -3.87
C ALA A 232 -18.99 -5.89 -3.87
N GLY A 233 -18.07 -6.11 -4.82
CA GLY A 233 -17.03 -7.11 -4.63
C GLY A 233 -15.95 -6.61 -3.68
N SER A 234 -15.51 -7.44 -2.74
CA SER A 234 -14.33 -7.17 -1.90
C SER A 234 -12.98 -7.33 -2.63
N VAL A 235 -11.93 -6.70 -2.08
CA VAL A 235 -10.55 -6.97 -2.51
C VAL A 235 -10.15 -8.41 -2.17
N LYS A 236 -9.54 -9.14 -3.11
CA LYS A 236 -9.22 -10.59 -2.93
C LYS A 236 -8.26 -10.94 -1.78
N ASN A 237 -7.69 -9.94 -1.11
CA ASN A 237 -6.81 -10.13 0.04
C ASN A 237 -7.53 -10.07 1.38
N ILE A 238 -8.83 -9.76 1.39
CA ILE A 238 -9.68 -9.71 2.58
C ILE A 238 -10.92 -10.54 2.27
N PHE A 239 -11.41 -11.29 3.26
CA PHE A 239 -12.65 -12.04 3.10
C PHE A 239 -13.84 -11.08 3.01
N ASP A 240 -14.77 -11.40 2.10
CA ASP A 240 -15.98 -10.59 1.92
C ASP A 240 -16.95 -10.84 3.06
N LEU A 241 -17.21 -9.80 3.84
CA LEU A 241 -18.23 -9.79 4.88
C LEU A 241 -18.90 -8.42 4.92
N PRO A 242 -20.24 -8.34 4.78
CA PRO A 242 -20.93 -7.07 4.92
C PRO A 242 -20.82 -6.57 6.36
N PHE A 243 -20.63 -5.25 6.53
CA PHE A 243 -20.85 -4.61 7.82
C PHE A 243 -22.33 -4.69 8.20
N SER A 244 -22.64 -4.68 9.49
CA SER A 244 -24.04 -4.71 9.92
C SER A 244 -24.74 -3.39 9.55
N GLU A 245 -26.01 -3.47 9.18
CA GLU A 245 -26.85 -2.30 8.90
C GLU A 245 -26.80 -1.28 10.04
N GLY A 246 -26.94 -1.76 11.29
CA GLY A 246 -26.88 -0.91 12.48
C GLY A 246 -25.55 -0.15 12.62
N LEU A 247 -24.42 -0.76 12.24
CA LEU A 247 -23.13 -0.07 12.24
C LEU A 247 -23.09 1.01 11.17
N ILE A 248 -23.43 0.68 9.91
CA ILE A 248 -23.40 1.64 8.80
C ILE A 248 -24.30 2.85 9.08
N ARG A 249 -25.53 2.61 9.53
CA ARG A 249 -26.47 3.69 9.86
C ARG A 249 -26.01 4.53 11.06
N SER A 250 -25.47 3.92 12.11
CA SER A 250 -25.03 4.65 13.31
C SER A 250 -23.74 5.44 13.07
N LEU A 251 -22.83 4.89 12.26
CA LEU A 251 -21.60 5.57 11.88
C LEU A 251 -21.88 6.74 10.93
N ASN A 252 -22.86 6.56 10.04
CA ASN A 252 -23.17 7.50 8.96
C ASN A 252 -21.93 7.84 8.10
N MET A 253 -21.10 6.82 7.86
CA MET A 253 -19.90 6.84 7.04
C MET A 253 -19.75 5.45 6.40
N LEU A 254 -19.05 5.37 5.26
CA LEU A 254 -18.73 4.08 4.64
C LEU A 254 -17.30 3.66 4.97
N PRO A 255 -17.11 2.62 5.81
CA PRO A 255 -15.80 2.09 6.14
C PRO A 255 -15.19 1.28 4.99
N CYS A 256 -13.88 1.38 4.78
CA CYS A 256 -13.17 0.50 3.84
C CYS A 256 -13.12 -0.97 4.33
N SER A 257 -12.80 -1.90 3.42
CA SER A 257 -12.79 -3.34 3.71
C SER A 257 -11.79 -3.78 4.80
N TYR A 258 -10.69 -3.04 5.00
CA TYR A 258 -9.75 -3.33 6.10
C TYR A 258 -10.35 -3.07 7.48
N LEU A 259 -11.44 -2.30 7.59
CA LEU A 259 -12.14 -2.11 8.86
C LEU A 259 -12.80 -3.38 9.40
N LEU A 260 -12.91 -4.44 8.58
CA LEU A 260 -13.35 -5.76 9.04
C LEU A 260 -12.41 -6.35 10.09
N TYR A 261 -11.11 -6.07 10.02
CA TYR A 261 -10.15 -6.53 11.04
C TYR A 261 -10.39 -5.93 12.42
N TYR A 262 -11.09 -4.79 12.49
CA TYR A 262 -11.32 -4.06 13.74
C TYR A 262 -12.77 -4.17 14.21
N PHE A 263 -13.74 -4.04 13.30
CA PHE A 263 -15.18 -4.16 13.63
C PHE A 263 -15.70 -5.60 13.62
N LYS A 264 -14.98 -6.54 12.99
CA LYS A 264 -15.33 -7.97 12.89
C LYS A 264 -14.14 -8.87 13.22
N GLN A 265 -13.34 -8.48 14.21
CA GLN A 265 -12.10 -9.17 14.57
C GLN A 265 -12.31 -10.67 14.83
N LYS A 266 -13.41 -11.03 15.53
CA LYS A 266 -13.72 -12.44 15.86
C LYS A 266 -14.05 -13.24 14.61
N GLU A 267 -14.86 -12.70 13.72
CA GLU A 267 -15.25 -13.34 12.47
C GLU A 267 -14.06 -13.49 11.53
N MET A 268 -13.26 -12.44 11.37
CA MET A 268 -12.04 -12.47 10.55
C MET A 268 -11.05 -13.50 11.07
N LEU A 269 -10.85 -13.57 12.39
CA LEU A 269 -9.95 -14.55 13.01
C LEU A 269 -10.45 -15.98 12.77
N ALA A 270 -11.74 -16.23 12.98
CA ALA A 270 -12.33 -17.56 12.75
C ALA A 270 -12.14 -18.03 11.30
N ILE A 271 -12.31 -17.13 10.33
CA ILE A 271 -12.11 -17.43 8.91
C ILE A 271 -10.64 -17.70 8.62
N GLU A 272 -9.73 -16.81 9.03
CA GLU A 272 -8.29 -16.96 8.77
C GLU A 272 -7.72 -18.22 9.43
N MET A 273 -8.12 -18.55 10.67
CA MET A 273 -7.76 -19.80 11.32
C MET A 273 -8.31 -21.01 10.58
N GLY A 274 -9.56 -20.95 10.11
CA GLY A 274 -10.18 -22.01 9.31
C GLY A 274 -9.37 -22.31 8.04
N GLU A 275 -8.93 -21.29 7.31
CA GLU A 275 -8.10 -21.45 6.12
C GLU A 275 -6.67 -21.88 6.46
N TYR A 276 -6.10 -21.36 7.55
CA TYR A 276 -4.80 -21.76 8.06
C TYR A 276 -4.72 -23.26 8.33
N TYR A 277 -5.72 -23.85 8.98
CA TYR A 277 -5.76 -25.29 9.26
C TYR A 277 -6.07 -26.15 8.02
N LYS A 278 -6.75 -25.61 7.00
CA LYS A 278 -7.04 -26.34 5.75
C LYS A 278 -5.87 -26.37 4.77
N GLY A 279 -5.18 -25.24 4.60
CA GLY A 279 -4.23 -25.05 3.50
C GLY A 279 -3.10 -24.06 3.79
N GLY A 280 -3.07 -23.47 4.99
CA GLY A 280 -2.12 -22.46 5.43
C GLY A 280 -2.55 -21.02 5.11
N ALA A 281 -1.68 -20.06 5.47
CA ALA A 281 -1.97 -18.64 5.36
C ALA A 281 -2.14 -18.15 3.90
N ARG A 282 -2.73 -16.96 3.73
CA ARG A 282 -3.03 -16.35 2.42
C ARG A 282 -1.78 -16.25 1.54
N ALA A 283 -0.62 -16.00 2.10
CA ALA A 283 0.66 -15.96 1.41
C ALA A 283 0.95 -17.25 0.62
N LYS A 284 0.53 -18.44 1.09
CA LYS A 284 0.68 -19.69 0.33
C LYS A 284 -0.18 -19.72 -0.92
N VAL A 285 -1.41 -19.19 -0.84
CA VAL A 285 -2.28 -19.04 -2.01
C VAL A 285 -1.67 -18.08 -3.01
N VAL A 286 -1.18 -16.93 -2.52
CA VAL A 286 -0.50 -15.91 -3.34
C VAL A 286 0.76 -16.47 -4.00
N GLN A 287 1.54 -17.31 -3.31
CA GLN A 287 2.72 -17.98 -3.90
C GLN A 287 2.35 -18.90 -5.06
N LYS A 288 1.24 -19.65 -4.97
CA LYS A 288 0.74 -20.50 -6.06
C LYS A 288 0.30 -19.67 -7.26
N VAL A 289 -0.50 -18.62 -7.02
CA VAL A 289 -0.97 -17.70 -8.05
C VAL A 289 0.20 -16.99 -8.72
N GLU A 290 1.17 -16.50 -7.93
CA GLU A 290 2.36 -15.82 -8.45
C GLU A 290 3.17 -16.78 -9.34
N LYS A 291 3.39 -18.03 -8.91
CA LYS A 291 4.07 -19.02 -9.75
C LYS A 291 3.36 -19.21 -11.10
N GLN A 292 2.05 -19.38 -11.09
CA GLN A 292 1.24 -19.52 -12.31
C GLN A 292 1.35 -18.29 -13.21
N LEU A 293 1.32 -17.09 -12.63
CA LEU A 293 1.50 -15.83 -13.36
C LEU A 293 2.87 -15.74 -14.02
N PHE A 294 3.95 -16.09 -13.31
CA PHE A 294 5.29 -16.07 -13.89
C PHE A 294 5.47 -17.10 -15.00
N ASP A 295 4.79 -18.25 -14.92
CA ASP A 295 4.77 -19.21 -16.02
C ASP A 295 4.01 -18.67 -17.24
N LEU A 296 2.88 -17.96 -17.04
CA LEU A 296 2.20 -17.23 -18.12
C LEU A 296 3.09 -16.13 -18.72
N TYR A 297 3.84 -15.38 -17.91
CA TYR A 297 4.72 -14.31 -18.38
C TYR A 297 5.90 -14.79 -19.24
N LYS A 298 6.27 -16.08 -19.14
CA LYS A 298 7.29 -16.70 -19.99
C LYS A 298 6.76 -17.00 -21.39
N ASP A 299 5.44 -17.04 -21.60
CA ASP A 299 4.85 -17.28 -22.90
C ASP A 299 5.26 -16.16 -23.88
N PRO A 300 5.97 -16.47 -24.98
CA PRO A 300 6.40 -15.48 -25.97
C PRO A 300 5.23 -14.80 -26.70
N ASP A 301 4.05 -15.42 -26.74
CA ASP A 301 2.86 -14.87 -27.39
C ASP A 301 2.07 -13.93 -26.48
N LEU A 302 2.28 -14.02 -25.15
CA LEU A 302 1.67 -13.10 -24.20
C LEU A 302 2.32 -11.72 -24.30
N ASN A 303 1.51 -10.72 -24.65
CA ASN A 303 1.94 -9.34 -24.90
C ASN A 303 1.00 -8.30 -24.27
N ILE A 304 0.19 -8.74 -23.30
CA ILE A 304 -0.71 -7.91 -22.49
C ILE A 304 -0.66 -8.39 -21.03
N LYS A 305 -1.16 -7.57 -20.12
CA LYS A 305 -1.41 -7.96 -18.74
C LYS A 305 -2.47 -9.10 -18.71
N PRO A 306 -2.16 -10.28 -18.13
CA PRO A 306 -3.12 -11.37 -18.01
C PRO A 306 -4.14 -11.06 -16.91
N LYS A 307 -5.38 -11.53 -17.10
CA LYS A 307 -6.50 -11.32 -16.17
C LYS A 307 -6.27 -12.02 -14.82
N GLU A 308 -5.52 -13.11 -14.83
CA GLU A 308 -5.13 -13.90 -13.65
C GLU A 308 -4.41 -13.06 -12.59
N LEU A 309 -3.84 -11.90 -12.95
CA LEU A 309 -3.20 -11.00 -12.00
C LEU A 309 -4.21 -10.51 -10.94
N GLU A 310 -5.48 -10.38 -11.30
CA GLU A 310 -6.56 -9.97 -10.40
C GLU A 310 -6.77 -10.96 -9.24
N LEU A 311 -6.45 -12.25 -9.45
CA LEU A 311 -6.56 -13.30 -8.44
C LEU A 311 -5.55 -13.14 -7.29
N ARG A 312 -4.44 -12.44 -7.54
CA ARG A 312 -3.42 -12.14 -6.52
C ARG A 312 -3.96 -11.22 -5.42
N GLY A 313 -5.03 -10.47 -5.71
CA GLY A 313 -5.48 -9.31 -4.92
C GLY A 313 -4.61 -8.09 -5.18
N GLY A 314 -5.00 -6.91 -4.66
CA GLY A 314 -4.21 -5.70 -4.85
C GLY A 314 -4.11 -5.23 -6.32
N ALA A 315 -5.19 -5.33 -7.10
CA ALA A 315 -5.26 -4.70 -8.41
C ALA A 315 -5.40 -3.17 -8.28
N TYR A 316 -5.10 -2.43 -9.35
CA TYR A 316 -5.26 -0.97 -9.47
C TYR A 316 -4.28 -0.08 -8.67
N TYR A 317 -3.28 -0.64 -7.97
CA TYR A 317 -2.19 0.17 -7.39
C TYR A 317 -1.45 0.96 -8.46
N SER A 318 -1.23 0.30 -9.58
CA SER A 318 -0.54 0.82 -10.74
C SER A 318 -1.27 2.01 -11.35
N ASP A 319 -2.60 1.96 -11.45
CA ASP A 319 -3.39 3.10 -11.94
C ASP A 319 -3.33 4.28 -10.98
N ALA A 320 -3.43 4.04 -9.66
CA ALA A 320 -3.24 5.10 -8.66
C ALA A 320 -1.87 5.79 -8.79
N ALA A 321 -0.80 5.00 -8.90
CA ALA A 321 0.55 5.53 -9.06
C ALA A 321 0.73 6.29 -10.39
N CYS A 322 0.24 5.74 -11.51
CA CYS A 322 0.30 6.40 -12.81
C CYS A 322 -0.44 7.74 -12.80
N GLU A 323 -1.63 7.80 -12.19
CA GLU A 323 -2.39 9.03 -12.08
C GLU A 323 -1.70 10.07 -11.22
N VAL A 324 -1.05 9.68 -10.12
CA VAL A 324 -0.26 10.60 -9.30
C VAL A 324 0.91 11.19 -10.09
N ILE A 325 1.68 10.35 -10.79
CA ILE A 325 2.80 10.81 -11.65
C ILE A 325 2.30 11.77 -12.72
N ASN A 326 1.19 11.41 -13.36
CA ASN A 326 0.55 12.19 -14.41
C ASN A 326 0.06 13.56 -13.91
N ALA A 327 -0.55 13.60 -12.72
CA ALA A 327 -1.01 14.83 -12.10
C ALA A 327 0.14 15.78 -11.74
N ILE A 328 1.26 15.24 -11.22
CA ILE A 328 2.46 16.03 -10.95
C ILE A 328 3.06 16.57 -12.26
N TYR A 329 3.25 15.69 -13.25
CA TYR A 329 3.89 16.07 -14.51
C TYR A 329 3.09 17.12 -15.29
N ASN A 330 1.78 16.94 -15.41
CA ASN A 330 0.90 17.81 -16.18
C ASN A 330 0.25 18.94 -15.37
N ASP A 331 0.54 19.02 -14.06
CA ASP A 331 -0.10 19.96 -13.14
C ASP A 331 -1.64 19.91 -13.19
N LYS A 332 -2.20 18.68 -13.12
CA LYS A 332 -3.64 18.47 -13.37
C LYS A 332 -4.57 19.14 -12.35
N GLN A 333 -4.08 19.44 -11.13
CA GLN A 333 -4.89 19.96 -10.03
C GLN A 333 -6.15 19.12 -9.79
N ALA A 334 -6.00 17.80 -9.84
CA ALA A 334 -7.10 16.83 -9.78
C ALA A 334 -7.24 16.21 -8.39
N GLU A 335 -8.40 15.61 -8.11
CA GLU A 335 -8.61 14.83 -6.88
C GLU A 335 -7.93 13.46 -6.95
N HIS A 336 -7.13 13.16 -5.92
CA HIS A 336 -6.52 11.86 -5.68
C HIS A 336 -6.66 11.47 -4.22
N TYR A 337 -6.50 10.19 -3.92
CA TYR A 337 -6.55 9.64 -2.57
C TYR A 337 -5.17 9.15 -2.19
N VAL A 338 -4.48 9.89 -1.33
CA VAL A 338 -3.05 9.70 -1.11
C VAL A 338 -2.68 9.82 0.36
N ASN A 339 -1.54 9.25 0.70
CA ASN A 339 -0.90 9.35 2.01
C ASN A 339 0.09 10.51 2.01
N ILE A 340 -0.22 11.54 2.80
CA ILE A 340 0.58 12.76 2.93
C ILE A 340 0.49 13.32 4.36
N PRO A 341 1.46 14.14 4.81
CA PRO A 341 1.26 14.97 6.00
C PRO A 341 0.20 16.03 5.74
N HIS A 342 -0.63 16.32 6.75
CA HIS A 342 -1.66 17.36 6.61
C HIS A 342 -1.23 18.74 7.13
N HIS A 343 -0.12 18.84 7.87
CA HIS A 343 0.45 20.09 8.37
C HIS A 343 -0.57 21.03 9.05
N GLY A 344 -1.47 20.46 9.85
CA GLY A 344 -2.50 21.21 10.58
C GLY A 344 -3.76 21.56 9.77
N HIS A 345 -3.91 21.06 8.54
CA HIS A 345 -5.14 21.22 7.75
C HIS A 345 -6.35 20.57 8.42
N ILE A 346 -6.15 19.42 9.06
CA ILE A 346 -7.12 18.79 9.96
C ILE A 346 -6.90 19.34 11.38
N ASP A 347 -7.93 19.96 11.96
CA ASP A 347 -7.82 20.73 13.19
C ASP A 347 -7.97 19.91 14.49
N ASN A 348 -8.46 18.67 14.42
CA ASN A 348 -8.66 17.78 15.57
C ASN A 348 -7.65 16.62 15.69
N ILE A 349 -6.55 16.66 14.93
CA ILE A 349 -5.42 15.72 15.06
C ILE A 349 -4.06 16.45 15.05
N PRO A 350 -2.99 15.86 15.61
CA PRO A 350 -1.66 16.47 15.61
C PRO A 350 -1.13 16.76 14.20
N ALA A 351 -0.63 17.99 13.99
CA ALA A 351 -0.23 18.53 12.68
C ALA A 351 0.91 17.77 11.96
N ASP A 352 1.67 16.95 12.69
CA ASP A 352 2.81 16.20 12.19
C ASP A 352 2.44 14.77 11.76
N TRP A 353 1.16 14.41 11.76
CA TRP A 353 0.69 13.10 11.31
C TRP A 353 0.58 13.03 9.79
N SER A 354 0.94 11.88 9.24
CA SER A 354 0.53 11.49 7.89
C SER A 354 -0.86 10.84 7.92
N ILE A 355 -1.68 11.16 6.93
CA ILE A 355 -3.06 10.67 6.81
C ILE A 355 -3.32 10.19 5.37
N GLU A 356 -4.33 9.34 5.19
CA GLU A 356 -4.87 9.04 3.87
C GLU A 356 -6.15 9.85 3.65
N VAL A 357 -6.13 10.73 2.65
CA VAL A 357 -7.17 11.74 2.47
C VAL A 357 -7.41 12.02 1.00
N THR A 358 -8.62 12.44 0.65
CA THR A 358 -8.86 13.13 -0.62
C THR A 358 -8.03 14.41 -0.66
N ALA A 359 -7.24 14.56 -1.71
CA ALA A 359 -6.31 15.66 -1.90
C ALA A 359 -6.38 16.20 -3.32
N ILE A 360 -6.11 17.49 -3.47
CA ILE A 360 -5.84 18.10 -4.77
C ILE A 360 -4.36 17.93 -5.07
N LEU A 361 -4.03 17.32 -6.21
CA LEU A 361 -2.67 16.99 -6.62
C LEU A 361 -2.31 17.70 -7.93
N GLY A 362 -1.16 18.36 -7.92
CA GLY A 362 -0.54 18.95 -9.09
C GLY A 362 0.99 18.94 -8.99
N ARG A 363 1.65 19.86 -9.69
CA ARG A 363 3.12 19.88 -9.82
C ARG A 363 3.88 19.98 -8.50
N ASP A 364 3.30 20.70 -7.54
CA ASP A 364 3.90 20.95 -6.22
C ASP A 364 3.57 19.85 -5.20
N GLY A 365 2.95 18.75 -5.63
CA GLY A 365 2.48 17.67 -4.76
C GLY A 365 1.03 17.81 -4.35
N ALA A 366 0.63 17.02 -3.35
CA ALA A 366 -0.75 16.94 -2.89
C ALA A 366 -1.02 17.85 -1.68
N LYS A 367 -2.21 18.44 -1.65
CA LYS A 367 -2.76 19.18 -0.51
C LYS A 367 -4.11 18.59 -0.14
N PRO A 368 -4.43 18.36 1.15
CA PRO A 368 -5.74 17.85 1.54
C PRO A 368 -6.87 18.70 0.97
N HIS A 369 -7.97 18.06 0.60
CA HIS A 369 -9.10 18.74 -0.01
C HIS A 369 -9.69 19.81 0.95
N PRO A 370 -10.03 21.03 0.49
CA PRO A 370 -10.54 22.10 1.35
C PRO A 370 -11.82 21.78 2.14
N ARG A 371 -12.62 20.80 1.70
CA ARG A 371 -13.82 20.32 2.41
C ARG A 371 -13.50 19.47 3.65
N LEU A 372 -12.31 18.89 3.71
CA LEU A 372 -11.89 17.96 4.75
C LEU A 372 -10.98 18.68 5.74
N THR A 373 -11.55 19.47 6.65
CA THR A 373 -10.79 20.21 7.68
C THR A 373 -10.89 19.60 9.09
N HIS A 374 -11.74 18.59 9.26
CA HIS A 374 -12.05 18.00 10.56
C HIS A 374 -12.47 16.54 10.36
N PHE A 375 -11.85 15.61 11.09
CA PHE A 375 -12.23 14.19 11.07
C PHE A 375 -13.46 13.95 11.95
N ASP A 376 -14.33 13.00 11.57
CA ASP A 376 -15.54 12.72 12.35
C ASP A 376 -15.19 12.06 13.70
N GLU A 377 -15.67 12.66 14.79
CA GLU A 377 -15.39 12.25 16.18
C GLU A 377 -15.75 10.78 16.47
N LYS A 378 -16.70 10.18 15.74
CA LYS A 378 -17.13 8.78 15.94
C LYS A 378 -16.01 7.77 15.71
N VAL A 379 -15.00 8.10 14.91
CA VAL A 379 -13.90 7.19 14.53
C VAL A 379 -12.56 7.57 15.13
N MET A 380 -12.48 8.68 15.88
CA MET A 380 -11.24 9.25 16.37
C MET A 380 -10.48 8.33 17.32
N GLY A 381 -11.17 7.60 18.19
CA GLY A 381 -10.54 6.64 19.10
C GLY A 381 -9.74 5.56 18.37
N LEU A 382 -10.29 5.04 17.27
CA LEU A 382 -9.61 4.05 16.44
C LEU A 382 -8.43 4.67 15.67
N ILE A 383 -8.62 5.85 15.06
CA ILE A 383 -7.56 6.57 14.34
C ILE A 383 -6.36 6.83 15.26
N HIS A 384 -6.59 7.33 16.47
CA HIS A 384 -5.51 7.57 17.45
C HIS A 384 -4.79 6.29 17.85
N THR A 385 -5.53 5.20 18.04
CA THR A 385 -4.96 3.88 18.39
C THR A 385 -4.02 3.39 17.29
N ILE A 386 -4.48 3.40 16.04
CA ILE A 386 -3.67 2.93 14.90
C ILE A 386 -2.49 3.86 14.64
N LYS A 387 -2.68 5.18 14.74
CA LYS A 387 -1.57 6.11 14.55
C LYS A 387 -0.50 5.97 15.64
N GLY A 388 -0.90 5.77 16.89
CA GLY A 388 0.03 5.48 18.00
C GLY A 388 0.87 4.23 17.71
N PHE A 389 0.24 3.18 17.19
CA PHE A 389 0.92 1.97 16.71
C PHE A 389 1.90 2.28 15.56
N GLU A 390 1.49 2.99 14.51
CA GLU A 390 2.35 3.33 13.37
C GLU A 390 3.57 4.16 13.78
N ILE A 391 3.39 5.14 14.68
CA ILE A 391 4.49 5.96 15.20
C ILE A 391 5.47 5.11 15.99
N ALA A 392 4.99 4.27 16.91
CA ALA A 392 5.85 3.38 17.69
C ALA A 392 6.61 2.37 16.80
N ALA A 393 5.92 1.80 15.81
CA ALA A 393 6.51 0.90 14.82
C ALA A 393 7.59 1.59 13.98
N SER A 394 7.34 2.84 13.55
CA SER A 394 8.33 3.62 12.79
C SER A 394 9.61 3.87 13.58
N LYS A 395 9.47 4.15 14.89
CA LYS A 395 10.61 4.31 15.80
C LYS A 395 11.37 2.99 15.96
N ALA A 396 10.66 1.89 16.22
CA ALA A 396 11.26 0.57 16.38
C ALA A 396 12.06 0.14 15.13
N ALA A 397 11.56 0.44 13.92
CA ALA A 397 12.25 0.13 12.67
C ALA A 397 13.63 0.80 12.56
N ILE A 398 13.79 1.97 13.19
CA ILE A 398 15.02 2.75 13.19
C ILE A 398 15.93 2.35 14.34
N THR A 399 15.39 2.24 15.56
CA THR A 399 16.21 1.97 16.74
C THR A 399 16.72 0.54 16.79
N GLY A 400 15.97 -0.43 16.27
CA GLY A 400 16.34 -1.84 16.32
C GLY A 400 16.33 -2.44 17.74
N GLU A 401 15.73 -1.74 18.69
CA GLU A 401 15.70 -2.15 20.10
C GLU A 401 14.47 -3.01 20.40
N LEU A 402 14.66 -4.09 21.18
CA LEU A 402 13.58 -5.02 21.53
C LEU A 402 12.41 -4.31 22.23
N ASN A 403 12.71 -3.40 23.15
CA ASN A 403 11.68 -2.69 23.92
C ASN A 403 10.81 -1.77 23.05
N ASP A 404 11.37 -1.17 21.99
CA ASP A 404 10.58 -0.36 21.07
C ASP A 404 9.66 -1.25 20.21
N ALA A 405 10.13 -2.42 19.77
CA ALA A 405 9.30 -3.40 19.08
C ALA A 405 8.18 -3.96 19.97
N LEU A 406 8.47 -4.25 21.25
CA LEU A 406 7.48 -4.69 22.23
C LEU A 406 6.42 -3.62 22.49
N LEU A 407 6.82 -2.35 22.61
CA LEU A 407 5.88 -1.25 22.74
C LEU A 407 4.96 -1.18 21.53
N ALA A 408 5.51 -1.22 20.31
CA ALA A 408 4.71 -1.21 19.09
C ALA A 408 3.73 -2.40 19.05
N MET A 409 4.17 -3.61 19.40
CA MET A 409 3.30 -4.79 19.46
C MET A 409 2.17 -4.64 20.47
N ASN A 410 2.41 -4.02 21.63
CA ASN A 410 1.38 -3.78 22.64
C ASN A 410 0.38 -2.68 22.26
N LEU A 411 0.75 -1.77 21.35
CA LEU A 411 -0.12 -0.69 20.89
C LEU A 411 -1.04 -1.10 19.74
N THR A 412 -0.82 -2.24 19.09
CA THR A 412 -1.78 -2.71 18.09
C THR A 412 -3.05 -3.26 18.77
N PRO A 413 -4.25 -2.86 18.33
CA PRO A 413 -5.49 -3.37 18.92
C PRO A 413 -5.77 -4.84 18.54
N LEU A 414 -4.91 -5.47 17.73
CA LEU A 414 -5.07 -6.84 17.27
C LEU A 414 -4.27 -7.85 18.10
N VAL A 415 -3.48 -7.41 19.07
CA VAL A 415 -2.80 -8.25 20.07
C VAL A 415 -3.14 -7.71 21.46
N LEU A 416 -3.98 -8.44 22.21
CA LEU A 416 -4.65 -7.95 23.42
C LEU A 416 -4.05 -8.50 24.73
N SER A 417 -2.78 -8.89 24.70
CA SER A 417 -2.06 -9.52 25.81
C SER A 417 -0.60 -9.13 25.74
N ASP A 418 -0.05 -8.56 26.81
CA ASP A 418 1.35 -8.14 26.89
C ASP A 418 2.30 -9.33 26.85
N LYS A 419 1.92 -10.43 27.51
CA LYS A 419 2.62 -11.71 27.47
C LYS A 419 2.69 -12.27 26.05
N ASP A 420 1.56 -12.28 25.32
CA ASP A 420 1.56 -12.81 23.95
C ASP A 420 2.25 -11.85 22.98
N ALA A 421 2.17 -10.54 23.21
CA ALA A 421 2.95 -9.55 22.48
C ALA A 421 4.46 -9.82 22.63
N GLU A 422 4.93 -10.19 23.83
CA GLU A 422 6.32 -10.59 24.05
C GLU A 422 6.69 -11.86 23.28
N VAL A 423 5.87 -12.90 23.37
CA VAL A 423 6.09 -14.17 22.66
C VAL A 423 6.16 -13.94 21.15
N LEU A 424 5.15 -13.28 20.58
CA LEU A 424 5.08 -12.99 19.14
C LEU A 424 6.25 -12.15 18.67
N THR A 425 6.61 -11.09 19.40
CA THR A 425 7.71 -10.21 19.02
C THR A 425 9.04 -10.96 18.98
N ARG A 426 9.33 -11.78 20.00
CA ARG A 426 10.56 -12.57 20.06
C ARG A 426 10.62 -13.59 18.91
N GLU A 427 9.53 -14.32 18.68
CA GLU A 427 9.48 -15.33 17.61
C GLU A 427 9.63 -14.71 16.22
N LEU A 428 8.92 -13.61 15.95
CA LEU A 428 9.00 -12.89 14.68
C LEU A 428 10.40 -12.25 14.46
N LEU A 429 11.05 -11.72 15.50
CA LEU A 429 12.43 -11.23 15.39
C LEU A 429 13.41 -12.33 14.96
N LEU A 430 13.29 -13.51 15.56
CA LEU A 430 14.11 -14.67 15.19
C LEU A 430 13.79 -15.16 13.77
N ALA A 431 12.50 -15.27 13.43
CA ALA A 431 12.03 -15.73 12.12
C ALA A 431 12.47 -14.80 10.97
N HIS A 432 12.59 -13.50 11.25
CA HIS A 432 12.95 -12.48 10.26
C HIS A 432 14.42 -12.02 10.33
N LYS A 433 15.29 -12.72 11.06
CA LYS A 433 16.67 -12.25 11.33
C LYS A 433 17.48 -11.85 10.10
N ALA A 434 17.29 -12.54 8.97
CA ALA A 434 17.98 -12.24 7.71
C ALA A 434 17.59 -10.87 7.10
N HIS A 435 16.47 -10.29 7.52
CA HIS A 435 15.90 -9.08 6.97
C HIS A 435 15.69 -7.96 8.00
N LEU A 436 16.23 -8.14 9.21
CA LEU A 436 16.18 -7.16 10.29
C LEU A 436 17.59 -6.81 10.79
N PRO A 437 18.48 -6.29 9.93
CA PRO A 437 19.87 -5.99 10.31
C PRO A 437 19.95 -4.99 11.47
N ASN A 438 19.01 -4.03 11.55
CA ASN A 438 18.95 -3.07 12.66
C ASN A 438 18.71 -3.75 14.02
N PHE A 439 18.05 -4.91 14.04
CA PHE A 439 17.76 -5.68 15.25
C PHE A 439 18.84 -6.73 15.57
N ALA A 440 19.98 -6.76 14.86
CA ALA A 440 20.99 -7.81 15.01
C ALA A 440 21.45 -8.01 16.47
N LYS A 441 21.61 -6.93 17.24
CA LYS A 441 21.97 -6.98 18.67
C LYS A 441 20.86 -7.62 19.50
N ALA A 442 19.61 -7.21 19.30
CA ALA A 442 18.45 -7.76 20.01
C ALA A 442 18.29 -9.26 19.70
N ILE A 443 18.39 -9.64 18.42
CA ILE A 443 18.31 -11.03 17.95
C ILE A 443 19.42 -11.89 18.60
N ALA A 444 20.66 -11.40 18.60
CA ALA A 444 21.78 -12.14 19.21
C ALA A 444 21.61 -12.34 20.73
N GLN A 445 20.93 -11.42 21.43
CA GLN A 445 20.57 -11.61 22.84
C GLN A 445 19.47 -12.66 23.02
N LEU A 446 18.46 -12.65 22.14
CA LEU A 446 17.38 -13.65 22.16
C LEU A 446 17.92 -15.07 21.93
N GLU A 447 18.77 -15.27 20.92
CA GLU A 447 19.37 -16.58 20.62
C GLU A 447 20.18 -17.14 21.80
N LYS A 448 20.82 -16.29 22.62
CA LYS A 448 21.53 -16.71 23.84
C LYS A 448 20.62 -17.09 24.99
N SER A 449 19.39 -16.59 25.02
CA SER A 449 18.40 -16.87 26.08
C SER A 449 17.56 -18.12 25.82
N THR A 450 17.65 -18.69 24.61
CA THR A 450 16.97 -19.93 24.21
C THR A 450 17.85 -21.17 24.42
N HIS A 451 19.14 -20.98 24.73
CA HIS A 451 20.10 -22.00 25.16
C HIS A 451 20.30 -21.92 26.67
#